data_AF-A0A9K3LP75-F1
#
_entry.id   AF-A0A9K3LP75-F1
#
_cell.length_a   1.000
_cell.length_b   1.000
_cell.length_c   1.000
_cell.angle_alpha   90.00
_cell.angle_beta   90.00
_cell.angle_gamma   90.00
#
_symmetry.space_group_name_H-M   'P 1'
#
loop_
_entity.id
_entity.type
_entity.pdbx_description
1 polymer ?
#
loop_
_entity_poly.entity_id
_entity_poly.type
_entity_poly.pdbx_seq_one_letter_code
_entity_poly.pdbx_strand_id
1 'polypeptide(L)'
;MSHVIVGFEIADSSFATAAAKLEAEIVLVHDHTGLNSLPTGNYLIHFSKFFIVRYISDSNIKMAEEARGICVRDVPAPAFILAYAEHLKNSDKFELPVWADTVKTGVFKELAPYGDDWYYIRAASIARKVYLRPGVGVGMLQKWYGGSYRRGTRTEHFRKANAGVIRSVLIQLEGMKVVEHVEGGGRRVTTVGQQDLDRIAGSVFRAGEEDDDE
;
A
#
# COMPACT_ATOMS: atom_id res chain seq x y z
N MET A 1 54.14 4.34 1.57
CA MET A 1 53.50 5.65 1.79
C MET A 1 52.03 5.42 2.02
N SER A 2 51.65 5.57 3.28
CA SER A 2 50.34 5.86 3.85
C SER A 2 49.19 6.02 2.85
N HIS A 3 48.19 5.14 2.91
CA HIS A 3 46.82 5.50 2.59
C HIS A 3 46.00 5.37 3.87
N VAL A 4 45.63 6.54 4.37
CA VAL A 4 44.79 6.79 5.53
C VAL A 4 43.40 6.26 5.20
N ILE A 5 42.95 5.20 5.88
CA ILE A 5 41.53 4.89 5.96
C ILE A 5 40.98 5.89 6.97
N VAL A 6 40.33 6.92 6.44
CA VAL A 6 39.67 7.98 7.18
C VAL A 6 38.57 7.33 8.02
N GLY A 7 38.58 7.61 9.31
CA GLY A 7 37.56 7.18 10.25
C GLY A 7 36.18 7.62 9.77
N PHE A 8 35.27 6.66 9.68
CA PHE A 8 33.85 6.92 9.62
C PHE A 8 33.28 6.50 10.96
N GLU A 9 33.34 7.45 11.89
CA GLU A 9 32.72 7.36 13.20
C GLU A 9 31.23 7.67 13.01
N ILE A 10 30.44 6.63 12.71
CA ILE A 10 28.98 6.73 12.75
C ILE A 10 28.55 6.39 14.17
N ALA A 11 28.31 7.42 14.95
CA ALA A 11 27.64 7.30 16.23
C ALA A 11 26.14 7.17 16.00
N ASP A 12 25.66 5.96 15.72
CA ASP A 12 24.24 5.63 15.87
C ASP A 12 24.09 4.37 16.73
N SER A 13 23.47 4.56 17.90
CA SER A 13 23.26 3.52 18.91
C SER A 13 22.48 2.29 18.41
N SER A 14 21.75 2.44 17.31
CA SER A 14 20.98 1.38 16.63
C SER A 14 21.87 0.32 15.96
N PHE A 15 23.07 0.69 15.47
CA PHE A 15 23.99 -0.24 14.81
C PHE A 15 24.64 -1.21 15.81
N ALA A 16 24.93 -0.73 17.03
CA ALA A 16 25.46 -1.56 18.12
C ALA A 16 24.44 -2.61 18.60
N THR A 17 23.16 -2.24 18.69
CA THR A 17 22.08 -3.16 19.08
C THR A 17 21.82 -4.22 18.01
N ALA A 18 21.85 -3.84 16.73
CA ALA A 18 21.68 -4.77 15.61
C ALA A 18 22.85 -5.77 15.52
N ALA A 19 24.10 -5.30 15.71
CA ALA A 19 25.28 -6.17 15.75
C ALA A 19 25.21 -7.19 16.91
N ALA A 20 24.78 -6.76 18.11
CA ALA A 20 24.62 -7.65 19.26
C ALA A 20 23.51 -8.71 19.05
N LYS A 21 22.41 -8.36 18.37
CA LYS A 21 21.32 -9.30 18.05
C LYS A 21 21.78 -10.36 17.04
N LEU A 22 22.64 -9.98 16.09
CA LEU A 22 23.21 -10.85 15.07
C LEU A 22 24.30 -11.79 15.63
N GLU A 23 25.08 -11.32 16.63
CA GLU A 23 26.00 -12.17 17.39
C GLU A 23 25.27 -13.24 18.22
N ALA A 24 24.13 -12.90 18.83
CA ALA A 24 23.33 -13.83 19.62
C ALA A 24 22.67 -14.93 18.77
N GLU A 25 22.24 -14.61 17.54
CA GLU A 25 21.58 -15.58 16.65
C GLU A 25 22.57 -16.55 15.99
N ILE A 26 23.79 -16.10 15.71
CA ILE A 26 24.88 -16.96 15.21
C ILE A 26 25.30 -18.00 16.27
N VAL A 27 25.26 -17.65 17.56
CA VAL A 27 25.59 -18.57 18.67
C VAL A 27 24.50 -19.64 18.84
N LEU A 28 23.22 -19.30 18.66
CA LEU A 28 22.11 -20.26 18.82
C LEU A 28 21.98 -21.28 17.68
N VAL A 29 22.43 -20.94 16.47
CA VAL A 29 22.46 -21.89 15.35
C VAL A 29 23.52 -23.00 15.58
N HIS A 30 24.47 -22.79 16.49
CA HIS A 30 25.56 -23.73 16.76
C HIS A 30 25.15 -24.93 17.64
N ASP A 31 24.00 -24.87 18.34
CA ASP A 31 23.59 -25.89 19.33
C ASP A 31 22.53 -26.89 18.83
N HIS A 32 21.99 -26.73 17.62
CA HIS A 32 20.87 -27.56 17.12
C HIS A 32 21.19 -28.43 15.89
N THR A 33 22.39 -28.31 15.31
CA THR A 33 22.83 -29.20 14.23
C THR A 33 24.08 -29.94 14.66
N GLY A 34 23.91 -31.18 15.12
CA GLY A 34 25.01 -32.07 15.49
C GLY A 34 25.93 -32.43 14.31
N LEU A 35 26.77 -31.49 13.90
CA LEU A 35 27.80 -31.63 12.86
C LEU A 35 29.19 -31.55 13.48
N ASN A 36 29.44 -32.40 14.48
CA ASN A 36 30.76 -32.61 15.08
C ASN A 36 31.59 -33.62 14.26
N SER A 37 31.79 -33.41 12.95
CA SER A 37 32.84 -34.15 12.21
C SER A 37 33.06 -33.65 10.78
N LEU A 38 33.60 -32.45 10.54
CA LEU A 38 34.27 -32.13 9.26
C LEU A 38 35.36 -31.06 9.45
N PRO A 39 36.43 -31.08 8.63
CA PRO A 39 37.66 -30.34 8.88
C PRO A 39 37.41 -28.83 8.82
N THR A 40 37.83 -28.16 9.89
CA THR A 40 37.78 -26.72 10.08
C THR A 40 38.70 -26.02 9.08
N GLY A 41 38.12 -25.50 8.00
CA GLY A 41 38.84 -24.65 7.06
C GLY A 41 37.92 -24.11 5.96
N ASN A 42 37.77 -22.79 5.91
CA ASN A 42 37.23 -21.98 4.80
C ASN A 42 35.71 -21.88 4.52
N TYR A 43 34.81 -22.65 5.15
CA TYR A 43 33.37 -22.51 4.83
C TYR A 43 32.60 -21.47 5.68
N LEU A 44 33.10 -21.13 6.86
CA LEU A 44 32.48 -20.17 7.79
C LEU A 44 32.58 -18.71 7.33
N ILE A 45 33.69 -18.34 6.66
CA ILE A 45 33.89 -16.97 6.12
C ILE A 45 33.05 -16.69 4.87
N HIS A 46 32.66 -17.73 4.12
CA HIS A 46 31.85 -17.56 2.92
C HIS A 46 30.35 -17.43 3.25
N PHE A 47 29.85 -18.19 4.23
CA PHE A 47 28.48 -18.07 4.73
C PHE A 47 28.25 -16.74 5.45
N SER A 48 29.19 -16.30 6.29
CA SER A 48 29.12 -15.01 7.00
C SER A 48 29.17 -13.81 6.04
N LYS A 49 30.09 -13.80 5.06
CA LYS A 49 30.14 -12.72 4.04
C LYS A 49 28.88 -12.65 3.21
N PHE A 50 28.26 -13.78 2.86
CA PHE A 50 27.03 -13.77 2.08
C PHE A 50 25.83 -13.23 2.87
N PHE A 51 25.76 -13.56 4.17
CA PHE A 51 24.69 -13.09 5.06
C PHE A 51 24.85 -11.60 5.41
N ILE A 52 26.08 -11.15 5.70
CA ILE A 52 26.38 -9.74 5.98
C ILE A 52 26.17 -8.87 4.73
N VAL A 53 26.61 -9.31 3.54
CA VAL A 53 26.40 -8.55 2.29
C VAL A 53 24.90 -8.44 1.94
N ARG A 54 24.12 -9.50 2.19
CA ARG A 54 22.66 -9.47 2.00
C ARG A 54 21.95 -8.58 3.01
N TYR A 55 22.35 -8.62 4.28
CA TYR A 55 21.79 -7.75 5.32
C TYR A 55 22.12 -6.27 5.07
N ILE A 56 23.36 -5.98 4.63
CA ILE A 56 23.79 -4.64 4.23
C ILE A 56 23.09 -4.17 2.95
N SER A 57 22.77 -5.06 2.00
CA SER A 57 21.97 -4.69 0.83
C SER A 57 20.52 -4.41 1.19
N ASP A 58 19.91 -5.25 2.03
CA ASP A 58 18.50 -5.11 2.40
C ASP A 58 18.28 -3.85 3.27
N SER A 59 19.21 -3.52 4.17
CA SER A 59 19.21 -2.26 4.94
C SER A 59 19.52 -1.02 4.09
N ASN A 60 20.45 -1.08 3.14
CA ASN A 60 20.68 0.03 2.21
C ASN A 60 19.50 0.26 1.25
N ILE A 61 18.75 -0.78 0.88
CA ILE A 61 17.51 -0.64 0.10
C ILE A 61 16.45 0.10 0.92
N LYS A 62 16.27 -0.25 2.20
CA LYS A 62 15.35 0.46 3.12
C LYS A 62 15.76 1.93 3.34
N MET A 63 17.05 2.20 3.52
CA MET A 63 17.57 3.57 3.69
C MET A 63 17.51 4.42 2.40
N ALA A 64 17.67 3.81 1.22
CA ALA A 64 17.50 4.51 -0.05
C ALA A 64 16.02 4.83 -0.35
N GLU A 65 15.09 4.11 0.26
CA GLU A 65 13.65 4.36 0.19
C GLU A 65 13.20 5.54 1.10
N GLU A 66 13.90 5.82 2.20
CA GLU A 66 13.63 7.01 3.02
C GLU A 66 14.02 8.34 2.35
N ALA A 67 14.96 8.32 1.39
CA ALA A 67 15.41 9.52 0.68
C ALA A 67 14.45 9.98 -0.44
N ARG A 68 13.48 9.15 -0.84
CA ARG A 68 12.46 9.46 -1.85
C ARG A 68 11.14 9.77 -1.17
N GLY A 69 10.42 10.80 -1.64
CA GLY A 69 9.09 11.10 -1.12
C GLY A 69 8.14 9.92 -1.30
N ILE A 70 7.56 9.44 -0.20
CA ILE A 70 6.60 8.32 -0.21
C ILE A 70 5.33 8.76 -0.94
N CYS A 71 4.90 7.98 -1.92
CA CYS A 71 3.68 8.25 -2.68
C CYS A 71 2.69 7.09 -2.59
N VAL A 72 1.45 7.30 -3.04
CA VAL A 72 0.37 6.29 -3.07
C VAL A 72 0.76 4.98 -3.81
N ARG A 73 1.79 5.04 -4.66
CA ARG A 73 2.29 3.87 -5.41
C ARG A 73 3.13 2.93 -4.55
N ASP A 74 3.73 3.45 -3.49
CA ASP A 74 4.68 2.73 -2.63
C ASP A 74 3.97 1.96 -1.51
N VAL A 75 2.72 2.30 -1.23
CA VAL A 75 1.94 1.69 -0.14
C VAL A 75 1.07 0.53 -0.64
N PRO A 76 0.92 -0.55 0.14
CA PRO A 76 -0.05 -1.60 -0.12
C PRO A 76 -1.46 -1.05 -0.34
N ALA A 77 -2.08 -1.45 -1.46
CA ALA A 77 -3.41 -1.00 -1.84
C ALA A 77 -4.48 -1.20 -0.75
N PRO A 78 -4.60 -2.36 -0.07
CA PRO A 78 -5.65 -2.55 0.93
C PRO A 78 -5.46 -1.64 2.15
N ALA A 79 -4.23 -1.53 2.67
CA ALA A 79 -3.91 -0.67 3.82
C ALA A 79 -4.24 0.79 3.53
N PHE A 80 -3.83 1.30 2.36
CA PHE A 80 -4.14 2.67 1.94
C PHE A 80 -5.65 2.91 1.83
N ILE A 81 -6.40 1.98 1.25
CA ILE A 81 -7.85 2.13 1.04
C ILE A 81 -8.59 2.23 2.38
N LEU A 82 -8.18 1.44 3.38
CA LEU A 82 -8.79 1.47 4.71
C LEU A 82 -8.50 2.80 5.42
N ALA A 83 -7.23 3.21 5.47
CA ALA A 83 -6.83 4.46 6.11
C ALA A 83 -7.47 5.69 5.45
N TYR A 84 -7.55 5.71 4.12
CA TYR A 84 -8.22 6.82 3.42
C TYR A 84 -9.74 6.80 3.63
N ALA A 85 -10.36 5.62 3.76
CA ALA A 85 -11.78 5.53 4.09
C ALA A 85 -12.08 6.10 5.48
N GLU A 86 -11.23 5.84 6.48
CA GLU A 86 -11.34 6.45 7.81
C GLU A 86 -11.16 7.96 7.77
N HIS A 87 -10.19 8.46 7.00
CA HIS A 87 -10.01 9.90 6.80
C HIS A 87 -11.25 10.56 6.19
N LEU A 88 -11.91 9.90 5.23
CA LEU A 88 -13.15 10.41 4.64
C LEU A 88 -14.32 10.42 5.64
N LYS A 89 -14.39 9.46 6.56
CA LYS A 89 -15.43 9.47 7.62
C LYS A 89 -15.22 10.61 8.61
N ASN A 90 -13.97 10.88 8.96
CA ASN A 90 -13.61 11.98 9.87
C ASN A 90 -13.74 13.36 9.20
N SER A 91 -13.95 13.40 7.89
CA SER A 91 -14.08 14.63 7.12
C SER A 91 -15.55 15.04 6.99
N ASP A 92 -15.91 16.22 7.51
CA ASP A 92 -17.28 16.76 7.40
C ASP A 92 -17.75 17.07 5.97
N LYS A 93 -16.86 16.98 4.98
CA LYS A 93 -17.16 17.30 3.57
C LYS A 93 -17.65 16.11 2.76
N PHE A 94 -17.57 14.89 3.29
CA PHE A 94 -17.95 13.67 2.57
C PHE A 94 -19.17 13.02 3.23
N GLU A 95 -20.35 13.30 2.67
CA GLU A 95 -21.61 12.84 3.20
C GLU A 95 -22.06 11.51 2.59
N LEU A 96 -22.59 10.61 3.42
CA LEU A 96 -23.20 9.38 2.95
C LEU A 96 -24.56 9.70 2.28
N PRO A 97 -24.80 9.27 1.03
CA PRO A 97 -26.06 9.52 0.37
C PRO A 97 -27.19 8.67 0.97
N VAL A 98 -28.41 9.23 1.05
CA VAL A 98 -29.60 8.59 1.65
C VAL A 98 -29.92 7.19 1.10
N TRP A 99 -29.57 6.92 -0.16
CA TRP A 99 -29.84 5.64 -0.81
C TRP A 99 -28.76 4.58 -0.56
N ALA A 100 -27.65 4.91 0.12
CA ALA A 100 -26.51 4.00 0.30
C ALA A 100 -26.90 2.66 0.94
N ASP A 101 -27.86 2.67 1.86
CA ASP A 101 -28.25 1.48 2.63
C ASP A 101 -29.10 0.50 1.82
N THR A 102 -29.77 0.99 0.77
CA THR A 102 -30.74 0.20 0.00
C THR A 102 -30.13 -0.36 -1.29
N VAL A 103 -29.08 0.26 -1.83
CA VAL A 103 -28.60 -0.05 -3.18
C VAL A 103 -27.60 -1.19 -3.23
N LYS A 104 -27.65 -1.92 -4.33
CA LYS A 104 -26.57 -2.81 -4.73
C LYS A 104 -25.54 -2.11 -5.63
N THR A 105 -24.30 -2.54 -5.46
CA THR A 105 -23.11 -2.02 -6.14
C THR A 105 -23.04 -2.35 -7.64
N GLY A 106 -23.81 -3.34 -8.10
CA GLY A 106 -23.85 -3.77 -9.48
C GLY A 106 -24.99 -4.76 -9.72
N VAL A 107 -25.42 -4.90 -10.98
CA VAL A 107 -26.51 -5.84 -11.33
C VAL A 107 -26.13 -7.27 -10.99
N PHE A 108 -24.84 -7.59 -11.06
CA PHE A 108 -24.29 -8.92 -10.84
C PHE A 108 -24.16 -9.33 -9.38
N LYS A 109 -24.43 -8.41 -8.43
CA LYS A 109 -24.53 -8.76 -7.01
C LYS A 109 -25.99 -9.07 -6.67
N GLU A 110 -26.19 -10.10 -5.85
CA GLU A 110 -27.50 -10.52 -5.39
C GLU A 110 -27.96 -9.66 -4.21
N LEU A 111 -27.05 -9.36 -3.28
CA LEU A 111 -27.31 -8.60 -2.07
C LEU A 111 -26.54 -7.28 -2.04
N ALA A 112 -26.98 -6.36 -1.18
CA ALA A 112 -26.25 -5.16 -0.84
C ALA A 112 -24.97 -5.49 -0.04
N PRO A 113 -23.95 -4.61 -0.05
CA PRO A 113 -22.77 -4.79 0.81
C PRO A 113 -23.16 -4.81 2.29
N TYR A 114 -22.57 -5.73 3.07
CA TYR A 114 -22.92 -5.90 4.49
C TYR A 114 -22.29 -4.88 5.44
N GLY A 115 -21.16 -4.27 5.08
CA GLY A 115 -20.47 -3.34 5.98
C GLY A 115 -20.95 -1.91 5.75
N ASP A 116 -21.30 -1.21 6.83
CA ASP A 116 -21.82 0.17 6.79
C ASP A 116 -20.85 1.15 6.08
N ASP A 117 -19.55 0.86 6.15
CA ASP A 117 -18.48 1.70 5.61
C ASP A 117 -18.18 1.49 4.12
N TRP A 118 -18.95 0.63 3.45
CA TRP A 118 -18.64 0.20 2.07
C TRP A 118 -18.55 1.37 1.09
N TYR A 119 -19.30 2.46 1.34
CA TYR A 119 -19.31 3.64 0.48
C TYR A 119 -18.00 4.43 0.60
N TYR A 120 -17.48 4.61 1.81
CA TYR A 120 -16.18 5.26 2.07
C TYR A 120 -15.02 4.44 1.49
N ILE A 121 -15.05 3.12 1.69
CA ILE A 121 -14.06 2.20 1.09
C ILE A 121 -14.07 2.30 -0.43
N ARG A 122 -15.26 2.41 -1.03
CA ARG A 122 -15.40 2.58 -2.48
C ARG A 122 -14.87 3.93 -2.95
N ALA A 123 -15.09 4.99 -2.19
CA ALA A 123 -14.56 6.31 -2.47
C ALA A 123 -13.04 6.33 -2.44
N ALA A 124 -12.43 5.74 -1.42
CA ALA A 124 -10.99 5.57 -1.31
C ALA A 124 -10.40 4.77 -2.48
N SER A 125 -11.02 3.64 -2.83
CA SER A 125 -10.59 2.83 -3.97
C SER A 125 -10.69 3.60 -5.30
N ILE A 126 -11.75 4.40 -5.49
CA ILE A 126 -11.89 5.25 -6.68
C ILE A 126 -10.83 6.35 -6.71
N ALA A 127 -10.60 7.06 -5.61
CA ALA A 127 -9.58 8.11 -5.51
C ALA A 127 -8.19 7.57 -5.88
N ARG A 128 -7.79 6.41 -5.33
CA ARG A 128 -6.54 5.74 -5.68
C ARG A 128 -6.45 5.39 -7.17
N LYS A 129 -7.54 4.91 -7.76
CA LYS A 129 -7.57 4.55 -9.19
C LYS A 129 -7.42 5.78 -10.09
N VAL A 130 -8.04 6.91 -9.73
CA VAL A 130 -7.92 8.18 -10.45
C VAL A 130 -6.49 8.72 -10.35
N TYR A 131 -5.85 8.59 -9.18
CA TYR A 131 -4.45 8.94 -8.98
C TYR A 131 -3.51 8.15 -9.90
N LEU A 132 -3.69 6.82 -9.98
CA LEU A 132 -2.81 5.96 -10.76
C LEU A 132 -2.96 6.16 -12.27
N ARG A 133 -4.17 6.46 -12.73
CA ARG A 133 -4.52 6.62 -14.15
C ARG A 133 -5.33 7.90 -14.34
N PRO A 134 -4.71 9.04 -14.69
CA PRO A 134 -5.44 10.27 -14.98
C PRO A 134 -6.28 10.11 -16.26
N GLY A 135 -7.38 10.86 -16.35
CA GLY A 135 -8.31 10.78 -17.50
C GLY A 135 -9.34 9.67 -17.40
N VAL A 136 -9.56 9.08 -16.22
CA VAL A 136 -10.55 8.02 -16.02
C VAL A 136 -11.98 8.56 -15.99
N GLY A 137 -12.84 7.96 -16.81
CA GLY A 137 -14.28 8.20 -16.81
C GLY A 137 -15.08 7.14 -16.05
N VAL A 138 -16.37 7.41 -15.82
CA VAL A 138 -17.30 6.48 -15.16
C VAL A 138 -17.35 5.12 -15.87
N GLY A 139 -17.36 5.12 -17.21
CA GLY A 139 -17.45 3.88 -18.01
C GLY A 139 -16.24 2.96 -17.85
N MET A 140 -15.04 3.50 -17.58
CA MET A 140 -13.84 2.70 -17.33
C MET A 140 -13.87 2.10 -15.92
N LEU A 141 -14.22 2.90 -14.92
CA LEU A 141 -14.42 2.44 -13.54
C LEU A 141 -15.50 1.36 -13.47
N GLN A 142 -16.59 1.48 -14.23
CA GLN A 142 -17.63 0.47 -14.34
C GLN A 142 -17.13 -0.89 -14.86
N LYS A 143 -16.11 -0.89 -15.72
CA LYS A 143 -15.50 -2.13 -16.20
C LYS A 143 -14.60 -2.75 -15.11
N TRP A 144 -13.82 -1.93 -14.40
CA TRP A 144 -12.95 -2.42 -13.33
C TRP A 144 -13.71 -3.00 -12.14
N TYR A 145 -14.79 -2.35 -11.72
CA TYR A 145 -15.65 -2.86 -10.65
C TYR A 145 -16.74 -3.81 -11.17
N GLY A 146 -16.76 -4.12 -12.47
CA GLY A 146 -17.68 -5.08 -13.06
C GLY A 146 -17.36 -6.51 -12.65
N GLY A 147 -18.27 -7.43 -12.91
CA GLY A 147 -18.10 -8.83 -12.51
C GLY A 147 -18.91 -9.80 -13.36
N SER A 148 -18.71 -11.09 -13.09
CA SER A 148 -19.50 -12.16 -13.70
C SER A 148 -20.92 -12.14 -13.15
N TYR A 149 -21.92 -12.14 -14.03
CA TYR A 149 -23.33 -12.23 -13.63
C TYR A 149 -23.86 -13.65 -13.81
N ARG A 150 -24.25 -14.24 -12.68
CA ARG A 150 -24.93 -15.53 -12.63
C ARG A 150 -26.34 -15.41 -13.18
N ARG A 151 -26.68 -16.22 -14.19
CA ARG A 151 -27.99 -16.23 -14.87
C ARG A 151 -28.79 -17.50 -14.58
N GLY A 152 -28.57 -18.10 -13.41
CA GLY A 152 -29.13 -19.41 -13.06
C GLY A 152 -28.48 -20.52 -13.89
N THR A 153 -29.28 -21.21 -14.69
CA THR A 153 -28.85 -22.35 -15.53
C THR A 153 -28.06 -21.93 -16.78
N ARG A 154 -28.20 -20.68 -17.23
CA ARG A 154 -27.51 -20.19 -18.43
C ARG A 154 -26.09 -19.72 -18.11
N THR A 155 -25.20 -19.80 -19.10
CA THR A 155 -23.80 -19.34 -19.01
C THR A 155 -23.70 -17.92 -18.47
N GLU A 156 -22.69 -17.71 -17.65
CA GLU A 156 -22.39 -16.42 -17.04
C GLU A 156 -21.85 -15.43 -18.09
N HIS A 157 -22.19 -14.16 -17.90
CA HIS A 157 -21.68 -13.09 -18.75
C HIS A 157 -21.20 -11.92 -17.89
N PHE A 158 -20.17 -11.24 -18.36
CA PHE A 158 -19.70 -10.02 -17.72
C PHE A 158 -20.79 -8.93 -17.73
N ARG A 159 -20.98 -8.27 -16.59
CA ARG A 159 -21.84 -7.10 -16.43
C ARG A 159 -21.08 -5.98 -15.72
N LYS A 160 -21.33 -4.76 -16.18
CA LYS A 160 -20.73 -3.54 -15.63
C LYS A 160 -21.27 -3.26 -14.23
N ALA A 161 -20.46 -2.57 -13.42
CA ALA A 161 -20.89 -2.06 -12.12
C ALA A 161 -21.95 -0.95 -12.25
N ASN A 162 -22.61 -0.63 -11.14
CA ASN A 162 -23.59 0.46 -11.09
C ASN A 162 -22.91 1.82 -11.35
N ALA A 163 -23.32 2.50 -12.41
CA ALA A 163 -22.81 3.83 -12.77
C ALA A 163 -23.15 4.89 -11.71
N GLY A 164 -24.35 4.80 -11.11
CA GLY A 164 -24.85 5.81 -10.18
C GLY A 164 -23.96 5.96 -8.95
N VAL A 165 -23.59 4.83 -8.35
CA VAL A 165 -22.67 4.78 -7.20
C VAL A 165 -21.33 5.42 -7.55
N ILE A 166 -20.69 4.98 -8.64
CA ILE A 166 -19.39 5.51 -9.07
C ILE A 166 -19.47 7.01 -9.37
N ARG A 167 -20.54 7.45 -10.04
CA ARG A 167 -20.74 8.86 -10.37
C ARG A 167 -20.93 9.72 -9.12
N SER A 168 -21.72 9.26 -8.16
CA SER A 168 -21.96 10.00 -6.91
C SER A 168 -20.67 10.26 -6.15
N VAL A 169 -19.82 9.23 -6.00
CA VAL A 169 -18.51 9.34 -5.36
C VAL A 169 -17.64 10.38 -6.07
N LEU A 170 -17.58 10.33 -7.41
CA LEU A 170 -16.75 11.27 -8.16
C LEU A 170 -17.24 12.72 -8.04
N ILE A 171 -18.56 12.93 -7.96
CA ILE A 171 -19.14 14.27 -7.73
C ILE A 171 -18.79 14.77 -6.32
N GLN A 172 -18.85 13.91 -5.30
CA GLN A 172 -18.49 14.28 -3.93
C GLN A 172 -16.99 14.58 -3.80
N LEU A 173 -16.12 13.76 -4.39
CA LEU A 173 -14.67 14.00 -4.42
C LEU A 173 -14.30 15.29 -5.18
N GLU A 174 -15.10 15.66 -6.17
CA GLU A 174 -15.00 16.93 -6.88
C GLU A 174 -15.43 18.12 -6.00
N GLY A 175 -16.50 17.97 -5.21
CA GLY A 175 -16.90 18.93 -4.18
C GLY A 175 -15.82 19.14 -3.09
N MET A 176 -15.10 18.09 -2.74
CA MET A 176 -13.93 18.16 -1.82
C MET A 176 -12.67 18.72 -2.48
N LYS A 177 -12.68 19.01 -3.79
CA LYS A 177 -11.54 19.44 -4.60
C LYS A 177 -10.37 18.45 -4.64
N VAL A 178 -10.61 17.16 -4.38
CA VAL A 178 -9.61 16.10 -4.54
C VAL A 178 -9.43 15.74 -6.02
N VAL A 179 -10.53 15.78 -6.77
CA VAL A 179 -10.59 15.42 -8.18
C VAL A 179 -11.16 16.58 -8.99
N GLU A 180 -10.68 16.77 -10.22
CA GLU A 180 -11.20 17.77 -11.16
C GLU A 180 -11.51 17.17 -12.53
N HIS A 181 -12.38 17.86 -13.27
CA HIS A 181 -12.72 17.52 -14.65
C HIS A 181 -11.61 17.96 -15.61
N VAL A 182 -11.36 17.15 -16.64
CA VAL A 182 -10.37 17.46 -17.69
C VAL A 182 -11.10 17.85 -18.98
N GLU A 183 -10.62 18.87 -19.70
CA GLU A 183 -11.25 19.35 -20.94
C GLU A 183 -11.39 18.25 -22.03
N GLY A 184 -10.45 17.30 -22.08
CA GLY A 184 -10.51 16.12 -22.96
C GLY A 184 -11.41 14.97 -22.47
N GLY A 185 -12.15 15.19 -21.38
CA GLY A 185 -13.01 14.20 -20.75
C GLY A 185 -12.34 13.38 -19.65
N GLY A 186 -13.17 12.80 -18.79
CA GLY A 186 -12.71 12.06 -17.63
C GLY A 186 -12.33 12.96 -16.46
N ARG A 187 -11.57 12.41 -15.53
CA ARG A 187 -11.19 13.08 -14.28
C ARG A 187 -9.71 12.88 -13.97
N ARG A 188 -9.09 13.89 -13.37
CA ARG A 188 -7.72 13.83 -12.83
C ARG A 188 -7.71 14.28 -11.37
N VAL A 189 -6.70 13.84 -10.63
CA VAL A 189 -6.47 14.34 -9.26
C VAL A 189 -5.93 15.77 -9.34
N THR A 190 -6.38 16.64 -8.43
CA THR A 190 -5.86 18.01 -8.31
C THR A 190 -4.52 18.01 -7.58
N THR A 191 -3.75 19.11 -7.65
CA THR A 191 -2.51 19.24 -6.86
C THR A 191 -2.76 19.11 -5.35
N VAL A 192 -3.88 19.66 -4.86
CA VAL A 192 -4.26 19.56 -3.44
C VAL A 192 -4.65 18.13 -3.09
N GLY A 193 -5.43 17.46 -3.95
CA GLY A 193 -5.81 16.06 -3.75
C GLY A 193 -4.61 15.12 -3.77
N GLN A 194 -3.60 15.40 -4.60
CA GLN A 194 -2.36 14.63 -4.62
C GLN A 194 -1.60 14.76 -3.30
N GLN A 195 -1.45 15.98 -2.78
CA GLN A 195 -0.80 16.20 -1.48
C GLN A 195 -1.52 15.50 -0.33
N ASP A 196 -2.86 15.51 -0.34
CA ASP A 196 -3.67 14.83 0.68
C ASP A 196 -3.48 13.32 0.64
N LEU A 197 -3.57 12.72 -0.55
CA LEU A 197 -3.38 11.29 -0.74
C LEU A 197 -1.95 10.84 -0.40
N ASP A 198 -0.93 11.60 -0.79
CA ASP A 198 0.48 11.29 -0.51
C ASP A 198 0.79 11.46 1.00
N ARG A 199 0.19 12.43 1.69
CA ARG A 199 0.31 12.55 3.16
C ARG A 199 -0.23 11.32 3.88
N ILE A 200 -1.40 10.83 3.48
CA ILE A 200 -2.01 9.66 4.08
C ILE A 200 -1.20 8.41 3.75
N ALA A 201 -0.67 8.31 2.52
CA ALA A 201 0.26 7.23 2.15
C ALA A 201 1.49 7.21 3.06
N GLY A 202 2.11 8.36 3.34
CA GLY A 202 3.24 8.45 4.29
C GLY A 202 2.89 8.09 5.74
N SER A 203 1.63 8.25 6.15
CA SER A 203 1.16 7.78 7.47
C SER A 203 1.03 6.25 7.50
N VAL A 204 0.47 5.66 6.44
CA VAL A 204 0.29 4.21 6.33
C VAL A 204 1.62 3.47 6.19
N PHE A 205 2.56 4.05 5.45
CA PHE A 205 3.90 3.48 5.30
C PHE A 205 4.60 3.32 6.66
N ARG A 206 4.61 4.38 7.47
CA ARG A 206 5.19 4.35 8.82
C ARG A 206 4.48 3.40 9.78
N ALA A 207 3.14 3.37 9.72
CA ALA A 207 2.37 2.43 10.53
C ALA A 207 2.65 0.97 10.15
N GLY A 208 2.89 0.67 8.87
CA GLY A 208 3.22 -0.67 8.42
C GLY A 208 4.61 -1.16 8.85
N GLU A 209 5.54 -0.26 9.18
CA GLU A 209 6.84 -0.64 9.74
C GLU A 209 6.72 -1.12 11.20
N GLU A 210 5.79 -0.53 11.97
CA GLU A 210 5.56 -0.90 13.38
C GLU A 210 4.99 -2.33 13.52
N ASP A 211 4.17 -2.78 12.57
CA ASP A 211 3.57 -4.12 12.56
C ASP A 211 4.58 -5.25 12.22
N ASP A 212 5.70 -4.94 11.57
CA ASP A 212 6.73 -5.92 11.18
C ASP A 212 7.76 -6.20 12.31
N ASP A 213 7.81 -5.33 13.34
CA ASP A 213 8.76 -5.41 14.46
C ASP A 213 8.19 -6.16 15.70
N GLU A 214 6.92 -6.59 15.67
CA GLU A 214 6.20 -7.30 16.74
C GLU A 214 6.03 -8.81 16.45
#